data_AF-A0A3M1TUK4-F1
#
_entry.id   AF-A0A3M1TUK4-F1
#
_cell.length_a   1.000
_cell.length_b   1.000
_cell.length_c   1.000
_cell.angle_alpha   90.00
_cell.angle_beta   90.00
_cell.angle_gamma   90.00
#
_symmetry.space_group_name_H-M   'P 1'
#
loop_
_entity.id
_entity.type
_entity.pdbx_description
1 polymer ?
#
loop_
_entity_poly.entity_id
_entity_poly.type
_entity_poly.pdbx_seq_one_letter_code
_entity_poly.pdbx_strand_id
1 'polypeptide(L)'
;MAVRGRRRRRGAGLVILLAGVGGGLFLLSRGAPLERTLVYDLGEGHETITGLSITVRYDGGVLYRQDRWTFAAGEAPRRLSVPTRLPDAPCTLEWRIDRAAGGGEAGQRALDPRGPFDRIVLHLLP
;
A
#
# COMPACT_ATOMS: atom_id res chain seq x y z
N MET A 1 26.80 -54.80 -26.08
CA MET A 1 25.64 -54.25 -26.82
C MET A 1 24.74 -53.55 -25.81
N ALA A 2 24.77 -52.22 -25.64
CA ALA A 2 24.03 -51.18 -26.39
C ALA A 2 22.49 -51.39 -26.27
N VAL A 3 21.59 -50.49 -25.86
CA VAL A 3 21.51 -49.01 -25.83
C VAL A 3 20.49 -48.53 -24.77
N ARG A 4 20.69 -47.28 -24.30
CA ARG A 4 19.89 -46.36 -23.45
C ARG A 4 18.35 -46.38 -23.57
N GLY A 5 17.70 -45.98 -22.47
CA GLY A 5 16.43 -45.24 -22.46
C GLY A 5 16.24 -44.41 -21.17
N ARG A 6 16.36 -43.08 -21.25
CA ARG A 6 16.08 -42.10 -20.17
C ARG A 6 14.57 -41.98 -19.93
N ARG A 7 14.13 -41.80 -18.67
CA ARG A 7 13.08 -40.81 -18.36
C ARG A 7 13.16 -40.28 -16.92
N ARG A 8 13.22 -38.96 -16.83
CA ARG A 8 13.26 -38.09 -15.65
C ARG A 8 11.91 -38.07 -14.91
N ARG A 9 11.95 -38.07 -13.57
CA ARG A 9 11.03 -37.35 -12.66
C ARG A 9 11.87 -37.03 -11.40
N ARG A 10 12.46 -35.85 -11.19
CA ARG A 10 11.91 -34.49 -10.93
C ARG A 10 10.83 -34.47 -9.85
N GLY A 11 11.18 -33.86 -8.71
CA GLY A 11 10.26 -33.37 -7.69
C GLY A 11 10.69 -33.82 -6.28
N ALA A 12 10.96 -32.98 -5.30
CA ALA A 12 11.08 -31.53 -5.27
C ALA A 12 11.94 -31.22 -4.03
N GLY A 13 13.01 -30.45 -4.20
CA GLY A 13 13.68 -29.83 -3.06
C GLY A 13 12.69 -28.89 -2.40
N LEU A 14 12.43 -29.09 -1.12
CA LEU A 14 11.64 -28.19 -0.29
C LEU A 14 12.45 -26.89 -0.17
N VAL A 15 12.14 -25.92 -1.04
CA VAL A 15 12.68 -24.56 -0.91
C VAL A 15 11.94 -23.91 0.24
N ILE A 16 12.64 -23.72 1.35
CA ILE A 16 12.25 -22.79 2.41
C ILE A 16 12.33 -21.38 1.79
N LEU A 17 11.19 -20.82 1.39
CA LEU A 17 11.08 -19.38 1.11
C LEU A 17 10.67 -18.69 2.42
N LEU A 18 11.68 -18.40 3.24
CA LEU A 18 11.64 -17.26 4.16
C LEU A 18 11.61 -16.00 3.30
N ALA A 19 10.40 -15.56 2.94
CA ALA A 19 10.17 -14.25 2.38
C ALA A 19 9.09 -13.59 3.22
N GLY A 20 9.47 -12.50 3.90
CA GLY A 20 8.53 -11.62 4.56
C GLY A 20 7.53 -11.07 3.55
N VAL A 21 6.39 -11.74 3.42
CA VAL A 21 5.17 -11.23 2.78
C VAL A 21 3.99 -11.82 3.58
N GLY A 22 3.79 -11.27 4.78
CA GLY A 22 2.68 -11.63 5.68
C GLY A 22 1.34 -11.07 5.22
N GLY A 23 0.93 -11.33 3.98
CA GLY A 23 -0.29 -10.76 3.41
C GLY A 23 -1.13 -11.69 2.53
N GLY A 24 -0.81 -12.99 2.49
CA GLY A 24 -1.27 -13.86 1.40
C GLY A 24 -2.56 -14.68 1.59
N LEU A 25 -3.15 -14.78 2.79
CA LEU A 25 -4.12 -15.86 3.07
C LEU A 25 -5.48 -15.45 3.70
N PHE A 26 -5.95 -14.21 3.53
CA PHE A 26 -7.20 -13.74 4.17
C PHE A 26 -8.31 -13.23 3.23
N LEU A 27 -8.36 -13.67 1.96
CA LEU A 27 -9.28 -13.13 0.94
C LEU A 27 -10.35 -14.11 0.44
N LEU A 28 -10.78 -15.11 1.22
CA LEU A 28 -11.73 -16.13 0.74
C LEU A 28 -13.22 -15.80 0.93
N SER A 29 -13.59 -14.61 1.44
CA SER A 29 -15.02 -14.33 1.76
C SER A 29 -15.50 -12.90 1.47
N ARG A 30 -14.68 -12.05 0.86
CA ARG A 30 -14.95 -10.61 0.75
C ARG A 30 -14.85 -10.18 -0.72
N GLY A 31 -15.74 -9.29 -1.17
CA GLY A 31 -15.87 -8.87 -2.56
C GLY A 31 -14.55 -8.53 -3.24
N ALA A 32 -14.51 -8.64 -4.56
CA ALA A 32 -13.27 -8.40 -5.32
C ALA A 32 -12.72 -7.00 -5.01
N PRO A 33 -11.41 -6.87 -4.72
CA PRO A 33 -10.82 -5.57 -4.42
C PRO A 33 -10.99 -4.61 -5.60
N LEU A 34 -11.26 -3.35 -5.28
CA LEU A 34 -11.46 -2.29 -6.26
C LEU A 34 -10.12 -1.66 -6.63
N GLU A 35 -9.79 -1.63 -7.91
CA GLU A 35 -8.65 -0.88 -8.42
C GLU A 35 -8.97 0.63 -8.36
N ARG A 36 -8.17 1.38 -7.63
CA ARG A 36 -8.28 2.82 -7.45
C ARG A 36 -6.92 3.49 -7.52
N THR A 37 -6.89 4.76 -7.90
CA THR A 37 -5.69 5.59 -7.76
C THR A 37 -5.86 6.52 -6.59
N LEU A 38 -5.08 6.31 -5.52
CA LEU A 38 -5.02 7.25 -4.41
C LEU A 38 -4.03 8.37 -4.76
N VAL A 39 -4.46 9.61 -4.58
CA VAL A 39 -3.62 10.77 -4.82
C VAL A 39 -3.49 11.57 -3.54
N TYR A 40 -2.32 11.46 -2.95
CA TYR A 40 -1.94 12.21 -1.74
C TYR A 40 -1.45 13.59 -2.19
N ASP A 41 -2.26 14.61 -1.93
CA ASP A 41 -1.87 16.01 -2.10
C ASP A 41 -1.19 16.47 -0.81
N LEU A 42 0.13 16.66 -0.89
CA LEU A 42 0.98 17.09 0.20
C LEU A 42 0.97 18.62 0.39
N GLY A 43 0.21 19.36 -0.43
CA GLY A 43 -0.02 20.78 -0.23
C GLY A 43 1.23 21.66 -0.40
N GLU A 44 1.10 22.90 0.07
CA GLU A 44 2.22 23.85 0.19
C GLU A 44 3.12 23.44 1.37
N GLY A 45 4.44 23.63 1.24
CA GLY A 45 5.40 23.16 2.24
C GLY A 45 5.83 21.70 2.05
N HIS A 46 5.47 21.06 0.93
CA HIS A 46 5.84 19.69 0.61
C HIS A 46 7.36 19.50 0.62
N GLU A 47 8.14 20.51 0.24
CA GLU A 47 9.60 20.53 0.25
C GLU A 47 10.22 20.27 1.64
N THR A 48 9.44 20.51 2.72
CA THR A 48 9.89 20.24 4.10
C THR A 48 9.63 18.80 4.55
N ILE A 49 8.86 18.02 3.77
CA ILE A 49 8.48 16.65 4.11
C ILE A 49 9.62 15.70 3.78
N THR A 50 9.96 14.85 4.76
CA THR A 50 10.99 13.82 4.62
C THR A 50 10.43 12.41 4.71
N GLY A 51 9.17 12.27 5.16
CA GLY A 51 8.51 10.98 5.22
C GLY A 51 6.99 11.08 5.13
N LEU A 52 6.37 10.09 4.48
CA LEU A 52 4.93 9.87 4.47
C LEU A 52 4.66 8.41 4.81
N SER A 53 3.81 8.16 5.80
CA SER A 53 3.30 6.83 6.13
C SER A 53 1.80 6.82 5.94
N ILE A 54 1.28 5.81 5.24
CA ILE A 54 -0.15 5.59 5.04
C ILE A 54 -0.52 4.23 5.60
N THR A 55 -1.60 4.18 6.38
CA THR A 55 -2.16 2.94 6.91
C THR A 55 -3.64 2.90 6.55
N VAL A 56 -4.07 1.84 5.88
CA VAL A 56 -5.47 1.61 5.54
C VAL A 56 -5.99 0.46 6.39
N ARG A 57 -7.09 0.71 7.11
CA ARG A 57 -7.80 -0.28 7.92
C ARG A 57 -9.23 -0.42 7.43
N TYR A 58 -9.79 -1.62 7.52
CA TYR A 58 -11.18 -1.90 7.19
C TYR A 58 -11.84 -2.71 8.32
N ASP A 59 -13.17 -2.73 8.34
CA ASP A 59 -14.01 -3.62 9.17
C ASP A 59 -13.45 -3.91 10.58
N GLY A 60 -13.75 -3.04 11.55
CA GLY A 60 -13.30 -3.23 12.94
C GLY A 60 -11.82 -2.94 13.21
N GLY A 61 -11.13 -2.26 12.28
CA GLY A 61 -9.73 -1.82 12.47
C GLY A 61 -8.69 -2.80 11.96
N VAL A 62 -9.10 -3.81 11.18
CA VAL A 62 -8.18 -4.77 10.57
C VAL A 62 -7.26 -4.06 9.59
N LEU A 63 -5.95 -4.24 9.75
CA LEU A 63 -4.95 -3.72 8.83
C LEU A 63 -5.14 -4.33 7.44
N TYR A 64 -5.35 -3.47 6.44
CA TYR A 64 -5.44 -3.88 5.05
C TYR A 64 -4.15 -3.60 4.28
N ARG A 65 -3.61 -2.39 4.46
CA ARG A 65 -2.42 -1.93 3.74
C ARG A 65 -1.62 -0.96 4.61
N GLN A 66 -0.31 -1.01 4.46
CA GLN A 66 0.60 0.00 5.00
C GLN A 66 1.65 0.33 3.95
N ASP A 67 1.86 1.62 3.71
CA ASP A 67 2.90 2.12 2.81
C ASP A 67 3.75 3.16 3.55
N ARG A 68 5.02 3.25 3.14
CA ARG A 68 5.93 4.28 3.62
C ARG A 68 6.78 4.81 2.47
N TRP A 69 6.87 6.12 2.39
CA TRP A 69 7.77 6.85 1.52
C TRP A 69 8.73 7.69 2.36
N THR A 70 9.96 7.77 1.88
CA THR A 70 11.00 8.65 2.42
C THR A 70 11.47 9.54 1.29
N PHE A 71 11.67 10.81 1.57
CA PHE A 71 12.10 11.81 0.61
C PHE A 71 13.37 12.49 1.15
N ALA A 72 14.30 12.85 0.25
CA ALA A 72 15.34 13.78 0.64
C ALA A 72 14.73 15.18 0.82
N ALA A 73 15.44 16.04 1.57
CA ALA A 73 14.98 17.41 1.80
C ALA A 73 14.79 18.15 0.46
N GLY A 74 13.62 18.75 0.26
CA GLY A 74 13.26 19.43 -0.98
C GLY A 74 12.79 18.52 -2.12
N GLU A 75 12.80 17.19 -1.96
CA GLU A 75 12.47 16.25 -3.05
C GLU A 75 11.08 15.63 -2.95
N ALA A 76 10.37 15.80 -1.83
CA ALA A 76 9.01 15.28 -1.73
C ALA A 76 8.12 15.92 -2.80
N PRO A 77 7.32 15.15 -3.55
CA PRO A 77 6.47 15.71 -4.59
C PRO A 77 5.24 16.38 -3.97
N ARG A 78 4.74 17.45 -4.60
CA ARG A 78 3.46 18.06 -4.19
C ARG A 78 2.30 17.06 -4.23
N ARG A 79 2.29 16.17 -5.22
CA ARG A 79 1.27 15.13 -5.38
C ARG A 79 1.90 13.77 -5.63
N LEU A 80 1.50 12.79 -4.84
CA LEU A 80 1.91 11.41 -4.99
C LEU A 80 0.71 10.57 -5.43
N SER A 81 0.77 10.01 -6.65
CA SER A 81 -0.29 9.17 -7.22
C SER A 81 0.09 7.70 -7.14
N VAL A 82 -0.75 6.89 -6.50
CA VAL A 82 -0.45 5.49 -6.17
C VAL A 82 -1.62 4.59 -6.59
N PRO A 83 -1.42 3.77 -7.63
CA PRO A 83 -2.35 2.68 -7.95
C PRO A 83 -2.50 1.75 -6.74
N THR A 84 -3.74 1.45 -6.38
CA THR A 84 -4.10 0.84 -5.11
C THR A 84 -5.31 -0.06 -5.26
N ARG A 85 -5.17 -1.32 -4.85
CA ARG A 85 -6.30 -2.22 -4.63
C ARG A 85 -6.91 -1.96 -3.28
N LEU A 86 -8.13 -1.43 -3.22
CA LEU A 86 -8.87 -1.20 -1.98
C LEU A 86 -9.89 -2.31 -1.72
N PRO A 87 -10.25 -2.57 -0.45
CA PRO A 87 -11.35 -3.47 -0.16
C PRO A 87 -12.64 -2.91 -0.78
N ASP A 88 -13.52 -3.77 -1.27
CA ASP A 88 -14.88 -3.37 -1.65
C ASP A 88 -15.75 -3.17 -0.40
N ALA A 89 -15.35 -2.23 0.46
CA ALA A 89 -16.02 -1.85 1.70
C ALA A 89 -15.48 -0.50 2.21
N PRO A 90 -16.25 0.24 3.03
CA PRO A 90 -15.75 1.42 3.72
C PRO A 90 -14.49 1.10 4.55
N CYS A 91 -13.54 2.03 4.54
CA CYS A 91 -12.27 1.88 5.22
C CYS A 91 -11.83 3.20 5.86
N THR A 92 -10.87 3.13 6.77
CA THR A 92 -10.22 4.29 7.39
C THR A 92 -8.80 4.36 6.86
N LEU A 93 -8.43 5.53 6.35
CA LEU A 93 -7.07 5.85 5.95
C LEU A 93 -6.46 6.76 7.01
N GLU A 94 -5.37 6.31 7.61
CA GLU A 94 -4.55 7.04 8.56
C GLU A 94 -3.26 7.47 7.87
N TRP A 95 -2.81 8.69 8.12
CA TRP A 95 -1.53 9.20 7.60
C TRP A 95 -0.66 9.76 8.70
N ARG A 96 0.66 9.72 8.46
CA ARG A 96 1.68 10.41 9.25
C ARG A 96 2.71 11.02 8.31
N ILE A 97 3.00 12.29 8.49
CA ILE A 97 3.98 13.08 7.76
C ILE A 97 5.13 13.42 8.71
N ASP A 98 6.36 13.16 8.29
CA ASP A 98 7.58 13.56 8.98
C ASP A 98 8.19 14.77 8.26
N ARG A 99 8.69 15.77 9.00
CA ARG A 99 9.32 16.98 8.43
C ARG A 99 10.79 17.11 8.83
N ALA A 100 11.58 17.75 7.97
CA ALA A 100 13.03 17.92 8.14
C ALA A 100 13.43 18.70 9.41
N ALA A 101 12.67 19.74 9.78
CA ALA A 101 12.96 20.59 10.93
C ALA A 101 12.63 19.95 12.30
N GLY A 102 12.22 18.68 12.29
CA GLY A 102 11.58 18.05 13.44
C GLY A 102 10.09 18.43 13.51
N GLY A 103 9.29 17.50 14.03
CA GLY A 103 7.84 17.59 14.00
C GLY A 103 7.21 16.69 12.93
N GLY A 104 5.89 16.59 12.99
CA GLY A 104 5.11 15.76 12.09
C GLY A 104 3.63 16.02 12.23
N GLU A 105 2.89 15.66 11.19
CA GLU A 105 1.44 15.79 11.15
C GLU A 105 0.83 14.41 11.00
N ALA A 106 -0.26 14.14 11.70
CA ALA A 106 -0.98 12.90 11.56
C ALA A 106 -2.47 13.19 11.46
N GLY A 107 -3.17 12.37 10.70
CA GLY A 107 -4.60 12.48 10.56
C GLY A 107 -5.21 11.18 10.11
N GLN A 108 -6.54 11.19 10.04
CA GLN A 108 -7.31 10.07 9.56
C GLN A 108 -8.54 10.55 8.79
N ARG A 109 -8.98 9.73 7.84
CA ARG A 109 -10.14 10.01 7.00
C ARG A 109 -10.86 8.72 6.66
N ALA A 110 -12.18 8.73 6.80
CA ALA A 110 -13.03 7.68 6.25
C ALA A 110 -13.01 7.74 4.72
N LEU A 111 -12.86 6.59 4.09
CA LEU A 111 -12.80 6.44 2.64
C LEU A 111 -13.82 5.39 2.21
N ASP A 112 -14.70 5.80 1.30
CA ASP A 112 -15.60 4.90 0.59
C ASP A 112 -15.06 4.64 -0.82
N PRO A 113 -14.46 3.46 -1.08
CA PRO A 113 -13.87 3.14 -2.37
C PRO A 113 -14.91 2.86 -3.46
N ARG A 114 -16.19 2.71 -3.11
CA ARG A 114 -17.30 2.46 -4.05
C ARG A 114 -17.80 3.71 -4.76
N GLY A 115 -17.22 4.87 -4.44
CA GLY A 115 -17.51 6.11 -5.14
C GLY A 115 -17.35 5.98 -6.67
N PRO A 116 -17.99 6.88 -7.44
CA PRO A 116 -18.03 6.80 -8.89
C PRO A 116 -16.67 7.06 -9.57
N PHE A 117 -15.68 7.55 -8.81
CA PHE A 117 -14.37 7.92 -9.32
C PHE A 117 -13.35 6.80 -9.08
N ASP A 118 -12.57 6.52 -10.11
CA ASP A 118 -11.40 5.67 -10.07
C ASP A 118 -10.25 6.31 -9.28
N ARG A 119 -10.23 7.65 -9.21
CA ARG A 119 -9.23 8.44 -8.50
C ARG A 119 -9.81 9.10 -7.25
N ILE A 120 -9.13 8.94 -6.12
CA ILE A 120 -9.50 9.56 -4.84
C ILE A 120 -8.39 10.52 -4.41
N VAL A 121 -8.72 11.80 -4.31
CA VAL A 121 -7.78 12.86 -3.89
C VAL A 121 -7.87 13.10 -2.39
N LEU A 122 -6.72 13.05 -1.73
CA LEU A 122 -6.56 13.16 -0.29
C LEU A 122 -5.66 14.36 -0.01
N HIS A 123 -6.26 15.45 0.45
CA HIS A 123 -5.54 16.62 0.94
C HIS A 123 -5.06 16.28 2.36
N LEU A 124 -3.76 16.06 2.52
CA LEU A 124 -3.17 15.60 3.78
C LEU A 124 -2.71 16.75 4.68
N LEU A 125 -2.53 17.93 4.10
CA LEU A 125 -2.26 19.19 4.79
C LEU A 125 -3.43 20.15 4.54
N PRO A 126 -3.72 21.05 5.49
CA PRO A 126 -4.68 22.15 5.31
C PRO A 126 -4.21 23.20 4.30
#